data_AF-A0A7C7H024-F1
#
_entry.id   AF-A0A7C7H024-F1
#
_cell.length_a   1.000
_cell.length_b   1.000
_cell.length_c   1.000
_cell.angle_alpha   90.00
_cell.angle_beta   90.00
_cell.angle_gamma   90.00
#
_symmetry.space_group_name_H-M   'P 1'
#
loop_
_entity.id
_entity.type
_entity.pdbx_description
1 polymer ?
#
loop_
_entity_poly.entity_id
_entity_poly.type
_entity_poly.pdbx_seq_one_letter_code
_entity_poly.pdbx_strand_id
1 'polypeptide(L)'
;MPILNVLRKNQIVNGALYVIRHFGGVKLGKRGLINAYKKGADLAVDHAKLEDWSGMKIVHLKCPLDFYGKLSNLLDKYKGKVLNDNSEGAL
;
A
#
# COMPACT_ATOMS: atom_id res chain seq x y z
N MET A 1 -18.23 8.05 3.97
CA MET A 1 -17.60 7.90 2.65
C MET A 1 -17.65 6.41 2.26
N PRO A 2 -18.61 5.97 1.42
CA PRO A 2 -18.88 4.55 1.21
C PRO A 2 -17.68 3.78 0.65
N ILE A 3 -17.02 4.29 -0.39
CA ILE A 3 -15.87 3.64 -1.02
C ILE A 3 -14.69 3.51 -0.05
N LEU A 4 -14.33 4.61 0.63
CA LEU A 4 -13.23 4.59 1.60
C LEU A 4 -13.49 3.61 2.75
N ASN A 5 -14.73 3.48 3.20
CA ASN A 5 -15.08 2.53 4.25
C ASN A 5 -14.86 1.08 3.81
N VAL A 6 -15.10 0.76 2.53
CA VAL A 6 -14.81 -0.57 1.96
C VAL A 6 -13.30 -0.82 1.93
N LEU A 7 -12.50 0.14 1.45
CA LEU A 7 -11.04 0.02 1.46
C LEU A 7 -10.50 -0.21 2.88
N ARG A 8 -10.97 0.57 3.86
CA ARG A 8 -10.55 0.46 5.27
C ARG A 8 -10.97 -0.87 5.91
N LYS A 9 -12.19 -1.33 5.66
CA LYS A 9 -12.70 -2.61 6.17
C LYS A 9 -11.83 -3.78 5.69
N ASN A 10 -11.39 -3.72 4.43
CA ASN A 10 -10.54 -4.74 3.82
C ASN A 10 -9.04 -4.47 4.01
N GLN A 11 -8.67 -3.52 4.87
CA GLN A 11 -7.27 -3.18 5.19
C GLN A 11 -6.42 -2.84 3.95
N ILE A 12 -7.04 -2.35 2.88
CA ILE A 12 -6.33 -1.98 1.65
C ILE A 12 -5.56 -0.69 1.90
N VAL A 13 -4.26 -0.77 1.70
CA VAL A 13 -3.32 0.35 1.76
C VAL A 13 -2.64 0.52 0.40
N ASN A 14 -2.16 1.72 0.11
CA ASN A 14 -1.50 2.05 -1.16
C ASN A 14 -2.31 1.66 -2.42
N GLY A 15 -3.64 1.76 -2.34
CA GLY A 15 -4.56 1.40 -3.43
C GLY A 15 -5.55 2.52 -3.74
N ALA A 16 -6.04 2.55 -4.98
CA ALA A 16 -7.07 3.46 -5.44
C ALA A 16 -8.26 2.68 -6.01
N LEU A 17 -9.47 3.19 -5.80
CA LEU A 17 -10.70 2.57 -6.29
C LEU A 17 -11.62 3.64 -6.88
N TYR A 18 -12.07 3.41 -8.10
CA TYR A 18 -12.99 4.29 -8.81
C TYR A 18 -14.29 3.56 -9.14
N VAL A 19 -15.41 4.26 -9.00
CA VAL A 19 -16.73 3.77 -9.41
C VAL A 19 -17.29 4.74 -10.44
N ILE A 20 -17.39 4.27 -11.69
CA ILE A 20 -18.07 5.02 -12.75
C ILE A 20 -19.56 4.69 -12.67
N ARG A 21 -20.40 5.72 -12.58
CA ARG A 21 -21.85 5.58 -12.53
C ARG A 21 -22.49 6.35 -13.67
N HIS A 22 -23.19 5.64 -14.54
CA HIS A 22 -24.05 6.24 -15.57
C HIS A 22 -25.45 6.50 -15.01
N PHE A 23 -26.07 7.62 -15.41
CA PHE A 23 -27.42 7.97 -14.96
C PHE A 23 -28.47 7.21 -15.78
N GLY A 24 -29.38 6.51 -15.09
CA GLY A 24 -30.39 5.64 -15.72
C GLY A 24 -31.82 6.18 -15.68
N GLY A 25 -32.01 7.51 -15.65
CA GLY A 25 -33.35 8.13 -15.69
C GLY A 25 -34.05 8.28 -14.33
N VAL A 26 -33.59 7.60 -13.27
CA VAL A 26 -34.16 7.72 -11.92
C VAL A 26 -33.11 8.17 -10.89
N LYS A 27 -33.48 9.13 -10.03
CA LYS A 27 -32.65 9.58 -8.91
C LYS A 27 -32.70 8.56 -7.77
N LEU A 28 -31.54 8.12 -7.29
CA LEU A 28 -31.42 7.12 -6.22
C LEU A 28 -31.56 7.67 -4.80
N GLY A 29 -31.55 9.00 -4.65
CA GLY A 29 -31.46 9.66 -3.34
C GLY A 29 -30.17 9.32 -2.59
N LYS A 30 -29.98 9.94 -1.42
CA LYS A 30 -28.74 9.81 -0.62
C LYS A 30 -28.45 8.35 -0.23
N ARG A 31 -29.45 7.63 0.27
CA ARG A 31 -29.30 6.23 0.72
C ARG A 31 -29.00 5.29 -0.44
N GLY A 32 -29.65 5.49 -1.59
CA GLY A 32 -29.40 4.67 -2.79
C GLY A 32 -28.02 4.91 -3.39
N LEU A 33 -27.54 6.16 -3.41
CA LEU A 33 -26.16 6.46 -3.81
C LEU A 33 -25.14 5.78 -2.90
N ILE A 34 -25.30 5.92 -1.58
CA ILE A 34 -24.41 5.29 -0.60
C ILE A 34 -24.33 3.77 -0.86
N ASN A 35 -25.48 3.11 -1.05
CA ASN A 35 -25.53 1.67 -1.30
C ASN A 35 -24.89 1.29 -2.64
N ALA A 36 -25.18 2.02 -3.71
CA ALA A 36 -24.63 1.75 -5.04
C ALA A 36 -23.09 1.85 -5.07
N TYR A 37 -22.53 2.93 -4.52
CA TYR A 37 -21.08 3.11 -4.44
C TYR A 37 -20.41 2.06 -3.55
N LYS A 38 -21.03 1.71 -2.42
CA LYS A 38 -20.52 0.66 -1.54
C LYS A 38 -20.50 -0.68 -2.28
N LYS A 39 -21.61 -1.07 -2.91
CA LYS A 39 -21.72 -2.35 -3.62
C LYS A 39 -20.72 -2.47 -4.77
N GLY A 40 -20.53 -1.40 -5.55
CA GLY A 40 -19.52 -1.37 -6.61
C GLY A 40 -18.10 -1.54 -6.07
N ALA A 41 -17.79 -0.88 -4.95
CA ALA A 41 -16.49 -1.02 -4.30
C ALA A 41 -16.28 -2.42 -3.70
N ASP A 42 -17.28 -2.99 -3.03
CA ASP A 42 -17.22 -4.35 -2.47
C ASP A 42 -16.92 -5.37 -3.58
N LEU A 43 -17.65 -5.33 -4.70
CA LEU A 43 -17.41 -6.23 -5.84
C LEU A 43 -16.01 -6.06 -6.45
N ALA A 44 -15.53 -4.82 -6.59
CA ALA A 44 -14.20 -4.57 -7.12
C ALA A 44 -13.11 -5.14 -6.21
N VAL A 45 -13.28 -5.04 -4.89
CA VAL A 45 -12.35 -5.61 -3.90
C VAL A 45 -12.41 -7.14 -3.89
N ASP A 46 -13.61 -7.73 -3.94
CA ASP A 46 -13.79 -9.19 -3.94
C ASP A 46 -13.11 -9.88 -5.13
N HIS A 47 -12.97 -9.18 -6.26
CA HIS A 47 -12.30 -9.67 -7.46
C HIS A 47 -10.85 -9.20 -7.62
N ALA A 48 -10.36 -8.33 -6.76
CA ALA A 48 -8.99 -7.86 -6.80
C ALA A 48 -8.03 -8.92 -6.24
N LYS A 49 -6.87 -9.09 -6.89
CA LYS A 49 -5.73 -9.80 -6.29
C LYS A 49 -4.98 -8.81 -5.40
N LEU A 50 -5.05 -9.02 -4.09
CA LEU A 50 -4.34 -8.22 -3.11
C LEU A 50 -3.03 -8.91 -2.73
N GLU A 51 -1.97 -8.13 -2.55
CA GLU A 51 -0.68 -8.59 -2.04
C GLU A 51 -0.42 -8.00 -0.66
N ASP A 52 0.35 -8.74 0.15
CA ASP A 52 0.75 -8.27 1.47
C ASP A 52 1.62 -7.03 1.36
N TRP A 53 1.23 -5.99 2.09
CA TRP A 53 2.01 -4.77 2.20
C TRP A 53 2.77 -4.72 3.52
N SER A 54 4.09 -4.61 3.45
CA SER A 54 4.95 -4.38 4.60
C SER A 54 5.54 -2.98 4.56
N GLY A 55 5.22 -2.16 5.56
CA GLY A 55 5.83 -0.84 5.70
C GLY A 55 7.33 -0.94 5.96
N MET A 56 8.14 -0.33 5.09
CA MET A 56 9.58 -0.21 5.30
C MET A 56 9.91 1.08 6.07
N LYS A 57 10.89 1.00 6.96
CA LYS A 57 11.45 2.18 7.63
C LYS A 57 12.85 2.45 7.10
N ILE A 58 13.12 3.72 6.81
CA ILE A 58 14.46 4.18 6.47
C ILE A 58 15.23 4.34 7.78
N VAL A 59 16.42 3.74 7.85
CA VAL A 59 17.33 3.85 8.98
C VAL A 59 18.71 4.28 8.48
N HIS A 60 19.40 5.06 9.30
CA HIS A 60 20.80 5.43 9.07
C HIS A 60 21.67 4.65 10.04
N LEU A 61 22.64 3.92 9.52
CA LEU A 61 23.54 3.08 10.31
C LEU A 61 24.98 3.54 10.09
N LYS A 62 25.75 3.59 11.17
CA LYS A 62 27.19 3.81 11.15
C LYS A 62 27.84 2.64 11.85
N CYS A 63 28.72 1.93 11.15
CA CYS A 63 29.44 0.80 11.68
C CYS A 63 30.82 0.70 11.01
N PRO A 64 31.79 -0.01 11.63
CA PRO A 64 33.06 -0.32 10.96
C PRO A 64 32.83 -1.08 9.65
N LEU A 65 33.69 -0.83 8.66
CA LEU A 65 33.63 -1.46 7.32
C LEU A 65 33.61 -2.99 7.37
N ASP A 66 34.26 -3.60 8.36
CA ASP A 66 34.29 -5.05 8.57
C ASP A 66 32.89 -5.67 8.76
N PHE A 67 31.90 -4.88 9.18
CA PHE A 67 30.52 -5.35 9.35
C PHE A 67 29.68 -5.24 8.07
N TYR A 68 30.19 -4.61 7.01
CA TYR A 68 29.42 -4.35 5.79
C TYR A 68 28.81 -5.63 5.20
N GLY A 69 29.62 -6.68 5.01
CA GLY A 69 29.13 -7.96 4.47
C GLY A 69 28.09 -8.62 5.36
N LYS A 70 28.25 -8.55 6.70
CA LYS A 70 27.25 -9.06 7.66
C LYS A 70 25.94 -8.28 7.57
N LEU A 71 26.03 -6.96 7.43
CA LEU A 71 24.87 -6.08 7.31
C LEU A 71 24.12 -6.32 5.99
N SER A 72 24.84 -6.45 4.86
CA SER A 72 24.27 -6.76 3.55
C SER A 72 23.50 -8.08 3.58
N ASN A 73 24.11 -9.15 4.12
CA ASN A 73 23.44 -10.44 4.28
C ASN A 73 22.18 -10.37 5.16
N LEU A 74 22.24 -9.57 6.23
CA LEU A 74 21.10 -9.37 7.12
C LEU A 74 19.96 -8.62 6.40
N LEU A 75 20.30 -7.58 5.62
CA LEU A 75 19.32 -6.83 4.84
C LEU A 75 18.61 -7.72 3.81
N ASP A 76 19.35 -8.53 3.06
CA ASP A 76 18.77 -9.45 2.08
C ASP A 76 17.81 -10.45 2.74
N LYS A 77 18.20 -11.01 3.91
CA LYS A 77 17.35 -11.91 4.69
C LYS A 77 16.02 -11.27 5.09
N TYR A 78 16.00 -9.97 5.37
CA TYR A 78 14.79 -9.22 5.74
C TYR A 78 14.19 -8.43 4.57
N LYS A 79 14.60 -8.70 3.32
CA LYS A 79 14.18 -7.97 2.11
C LYS A 79 14.39 -6.45 2.20
N GLY A 80 15.36 -6.02 3.00
CA GLY A 80 15.80 -4.64 3.10
C GLY A 80 16.61 -4.22 1.87
N LYS A 81 16.79 -2.92 1.69
CA LYS A 81 17.60 -2.35 0.60
C LYS A 81 18.51 -1.25 1.13
N VAL A 82 19.74 -1.21 0.65
CA VAL A 82 20.63 -0.07 0.85
C VAL A 82 20.17 1.05 -0.08
N LEU A 83 19.78 2.19 0.50
CA LEU A 83 19.33 3.36 -0.27
C LEU A 83 20.48 4.30 -0.60
N ASN A 84 21.44 4.42 0.31
CA ASN A 84 22.65 5.22 0.12
C ASN A 84 23.81 4.59 0.90
N ASP A 85 25.00 4.61 0.31
CA ASP A 85 26.22 4.04 0.87
C ASP A 85 27.36 5.05 0.76
N ASN A 86 27.88 5.49 1.90
CA ASN A 86 28.97 6.47 1.99
C ASN A 86 30.31 5.80 2.35
N SER A 87 30.42 4.48 2.17
CA SER A 87 31.62 3.72 2.57
C SER A 87 32.86 4.05 1.72
N GLU A 88 32.69 4.62 0.53
CA GLU A 88 33.77 5.01 -0.39
C GLU A 88 34.46 6.35 -0.03
N GLY A 89 33.92 7.11 0.93
CA GLY A 89 34.41 8.45 1.28
C GLY A 89 35.22 8.58 2.58
N ALA A 90 35.58 7.46 3.22
CA ALA A 90 36.36 7.43 4.45
C ALA A 90 37.85 7.11 4.15
N LEU A 91 38.55 8.06 3.54
CA LEU A 91 40.02 8.15 3.53
C LEU A 91 40.43 9.45 4.21
#